data_AF-A0A929HDK8-F1
#
_entry.id   AF-A0A929HDK8-F1
#
_cell.length_a   1.000
_cell.length_b   1.000
_cell.length_c   1.000
_cell.angle_alpha   90.00
_cell.angle_beta   90.00
_cell.angle_gamma   90.00
#
_symmetry.space_group_name_H-M   'P 1'
#
loop_
_entity.id
_entity.type
_entity.pdbx_description
1 polymer ?
#
loop_
_entity_poly.entity_id
_entity_poly.type
_entity_poly.pdbx_seq_one_letter_code
_entity_poly.pdbx_strand_id
1 'polypeptide(L)'
;MPEEEVGVIVKFFAKPGVAAIEVTKGSIKNGDTLMYKGHTTDFTEQVKSMEMDNQTVDEAKPGDMIGVKVGERVREKDIVFKVVD
;
A
#
# COMPACT_ATOMS: atom_id res chain seq x y z
N MET A 1 17.07 7.49 5.14
CA MET A 1 15.64 7.67 4.88
C MET A 1 14.91 6.73 5.82
N PRO A 2 14.20 7.24 6.83
CA PRO A 2 13.37 6.39 7.67
C PRO A 2 12.27 5.75 6.82
N GLU A 3 12.30 4.42 6.75
CA GLU A 3 11.24 3.59 6.15
C GLU A 3 10.44 3.03 7.32
N GLU A 4 9.16 3.36 7.40
CA GLU A 4 8.30 2.81 8.45
C GLU A 4 7.43 1.71 7.86
N GLU A 5 7.51 0.49 8.40
CA GLU A 5 6.60 -0.59 8.00
C GLU A 5 5.17 -0.15 8.34
N VAL A 6 4.32 0.00 7.32
CA VAL A 6 2.94 0.46 7.49
C VAL A 6 1.92 -0.65 7.27
N GLY A 7 2.27 -1.67 6.51
CA GLY A 7 1.32 -2.73 6.21
C GLY A 7 1.89 -3.86 5.39
N VAL A 8 1.01 -4.78 5.01
CA VAL A 8 1.32 -5.95 4.21
C VAL A 8 0.29 -6.13 3.10
N ILE A 9 0.74 -6.62 1.95
CA ILE A 9 -0.15 -6.97 0.85
C ILE A 9 -0.89 -8.26 1.19
N VAL A 10 -2.22 -8.17 1.27
CA VAL A 10 -3.08 -9.33 1.47
C VAL A 10 -3.56 -9.92 0.15
N LYS A 11 -3.71 -9.09 -0.88
CA LYS A 11 -4.21 -9.53 -2.19
C LYS A 11 -3.83 -8.55 -3.29
N PHE A 12 -3.68 -9.07 -4.51
CA PHE A 12 -3.51 -8.25 -5.70
C PHE A 12 -4.57 -8.55 -6.75
N PHE A 13 -5.28 -7.52 -7.19
CA PHE A 13 -6.27 -7.57 -8.24
C PHE A 13 -5.65 -7.19 -9.58
N ALA A 14 -5.17 -8.19 -10.32
CA ALA A 14 -4.47 -7.99 -11.59
C ALA A 14 -5.34 -7.35 -12.71
N LYS A 15 -6.67 -7.51 -12.67
CA LYS A 15 -7.58 -6.89 -13.65
C LYS A 15 -7.62 -5.35 -13.53
N PRO A 16 -7.91 -4.78 -12.34
CA PRO A 16 -7.87 -3.33 -12.14
C PRO A 16 -6.47 -2.77 -11.82
N GLY A 17 -5.50 -3.62 -11.48
CA GLY A 17 -4.16 -3.19 -11.03
C GLY A 17 -4.18 -2.63 -9.61
N VAL A 18 -4.95 -3.25 -8.71
CA VAL A 18 -5.15 -2.75 -7.34
C VAL A 18 -4.50 -3.71 -6.34
N ALA A 19 -3.64 -3.18 -5.49
CA ALA A 19 -3.05 -3.85 -4.35
C ALA A 19 -3.95 -3.64 -3.12
N ALA A 20 -4.42 -4.72 -2.52
CA ALA A 20 -5.06 -4.67 -1.21
C ALA A 20 -3.99 -4.74 -0.13
N ILE A 21 -3.89 -3.67 0.64
CA ILE A 21 -2.93 -3.48 1.73
C ILE A 21 -3.70 -3.53 3.04
N GLU A 22 -3.28 -4.40 3.94
CA GLU A 22 -3.71 -4.38 5.33
C GLU A 22 -2.73 -3.52 6.11
N VAL A 23 -3.22 -2.42 6.67
CA VAL A 23 -2.41 -1.49 7.46
C VAL A 23 -2.21 -2.12 8.83
N THR A 24 -0.97 -2.39 9.20
CA THR A 24 -0.63 -3.01 10.49
C THR A 24 -0.06 -1.99 11.47
N LYS A 25 0.58 -0.93 10.97
CA LYS A 25 1.27 0.11 11.76
C LYS A 25 1.24 1.45 11.00
N GLY A 26 1.49 2.54 11.73
CA GLY A 26 1.53 3.88 11.15
C GLY A 26 0.19 4.32 10.54
N SER A 27 0.25 5.29 9.62
CA SER A 27 -0.90 5.66 8.79
C SER A 27 -0.46 6.01 7.38
N ILE A 28 -1.32 5.68 6.43
CA ILE A 28 -1.11 5.92 5.00
C ILE A 28 -2.08 7.01 4.57
N LYS A 29 -1.57 8.02 3.87
CA LYS A 29 -2.37 9.12 3.31
C LYS A 29 -2.22 9.21 1.81
N ASN A 30 -3.23 9.79 1.16
CA ASN A 30 -3.13 10.14 -0.26
C ASN A 30 -1.96 11.12 -0.45
N GLY A 31 -1.08 10.82 -1.42
CA GLY A 31 0.14 11.57 -1.68
C GLY A 31 1.40 11.04 -0.99
N ASP A 32 1.27 10.09 -0.04
CA ASP A 32 2.45 9.45 0.56
C ASP A 32 3.18 8.55 -0.45
N THR A 33 4.49 8.40 -0.27
CA THR A 33 5.31 7.46 -1.03
C THR A 33 5.39 6.13 -0.28
N LEU A 34 4.91 5.06 -0.91
CA LEU A 34 4.98 3.71 -0.37
C LEU A 34 6.02 2.89 -1.14
N MET A 35 6.84 2.15 -0.40
CA MET A 35 7.76 1.16 -0.92
C MET A 35 7.17 -0.24 -0.74
N TYR A 36 7.07 -0.97 -1.84
CA TYR A 36 6.60 -2.34 -1.88
C TYR A 36 7.82 -3.26 -1.98
N LYS A 37 8.03 -4.07 -0.94
CA LYS A 37 9.19 -4.92 -0.82
C LYS A 37 8.78 -6.35 -0.54
N GLY A 38 9.15 -7.23 -1.46
CA GLY A 38 8.81 -8.64 -1.45
C GLY A 38 9.98 -9.49 -1.92
N HIS A 39 9.69 -10.74 -2.24
CA HIS A 39 10.72 -11.65 -2.75
C HIS A 39 11.18 -11.29 -4.17
N THR A 40 10.26 -10.80 -5.00
CA THR A 40 10.52 -10.41 -6.40
C THR A 40 10.04 -8.99 -6.70
N THR A 41 9.74 -8.22 -5.66
CA THR A 41 9.07 -6.93 -5.75
C THR A 41 9.93 -5.95 -4.98
N ASP A 42 10.42 -4.90 -5.63
CA ASP A 42 11.21 -3.86 -4.97
C ASP A 42 11.05 -2.54 -5.75
N PHE A 43 10.01 -1.79 -5.40
CA PHE A 43 9.72 -0.51 -6.03
C PHE A 43 9.01 0.45 -5.08
N THR A 44 9.15 1.74 -5.35
CA THR A 44 8.46 2.82 -4.65
C THR A 44 7.44 3.47 -5.55
N GLU A 45 6.23 3.71 -5.04
CA GLU A 45 5.18 4.40 -5.78
C GLU A 45 4.40 5.35 -4.86
N GLN A 46 4.06 6.51 -5.41
CA GLN A 46 3.24 7.49 -4.72
C GLN A 46 1.77 7.07 -4.77
N VAL A 47 1.10 7.15 -3.62
CA VAL A 47 -0.32 6.89 -3.48
C VAL A 47 -1.11 7.98 -4.20
N LYS A 48 -1.66 7.65 -5.37
CA LYS A 48 -2.54 8.56 -6.13
C LYS A 48 -3.97 8.56 -5.63
N SER A 49 -4.45 7.39 -5.22
CA SER A 49 -5.81 7.18 -4.73
C SER A 49 -5.87 5.93 -3.86
N MET A 50 -6.63 6.00 -2.78
CA MET A 50 -6.95 4.86 -1.93
C MET A 50 -8.45 4.68 -1.81
N GLU A 51 -8.87 3.41 -1.74
CA GLU A 51 -10.26 3.03 -1.54
C GLU A 51 -10.37 2.04 -0.38
N MET A 52 -11.38 2.22 0.48
CA MET A 52 -11.73 1.32 1.57
C MET A 52 -13.22 1.01 1.46
N ASP A 53 -13.60 -0.26 1.40
CA ASP A 53 -15.01 -0.69 1.27
C ASP A 53 -15.80 0.01 0.14
N ASN A 54 -15.17 0.24 -1.01
CA ASN A 54 -15.69 1.00 -2.17
C ASN A 54 -15.93 2.51 -1.91
N GLN A 55 -15.30 3.07 -0.88
CA GLN A 55 -15.31 4.49 -0.60
C GLN A 55 -13.89 5.04 -0.73
N THR A 56 -13.75 6.18 -1.39
CA THR A 56 -12.46 6.88 -1.47
C THR A 56 -12.10 7.40 -0.08
N VAL A 57 -10.88 7.12 0.37
CA VAL A 57 -10.39 7.55 1.69
C VAL A 57 -9.10 8.35 1.53
N ASP A 58 -8.92 9.33 2.41
CA ASP A 58 -7.70 10.16 2.44
C ASP A 58 -6.65 9.63 3.41
N GLU A 59 -7.06 8.88 4.42
CA GLU A 59 -6.19 8.31 5.45
C GLU A 59 -6.65 6.90 5.82
N ALA A 60 -5.69 6.01 6.02
CA ALA A 60 -5.87 4.65 6.50
C ALA A 60 -5.08 4.41 7.78
N LYS A 61 -5.68 3.72 8.75
CA LYS A 61 -5.12 3.46 10.07
C LYS A 61 -4.86 1.97 10.30
N PRO A 62 -4.08 1.59 11.32
CA PRO A 62 -3.83 0.20 11.64
C PRO A 62 -5.13 -0.56 11.91
N GLY A 63 -5.30 -1.70 11.24
CA GLY A 63 -6.53 -2.51 11.23
C GLY A 63 -7.41 -2.28 10.00
N ASP A 64 -7.15 -1.23 9.23
CA ASP A 64 -7.90 -0.96 8.01
C ASP A 64 -7.32 -1.72 6.80
N MET A 65 -8.20 -2.05 5.86
CA MET A 65 -7.82 -2.67 4.59
C MET A 65 -8.13 -1.72 3.43
N ILE A 66 -7.10 -1.25 2.76
CA ILE A 66 -7.22 -0.32 1.64
C ILE A 66 -6.80 -0.95 0.32
N GLY A 67 -7.50 -0.60 -0.74
CA GLY A 67 -7.10 -0.80 -2.12
C GLY A 67 -6.32 0.40 -2.63
N VAL A 68 -5.09 0.17 -3.09
CA VAL A 68 -4.25 1.18 -3.73
C VAL A 68 -3.94 0.74 -5.15
N LYS A 69 -4.11 1.64 -6.11
CA LYS A 69 -3.71 1.37 -7.50
C LYS A 69 -2.20 1.44 -7.61
N VAL A 70 -1.60 0.37 -8.14
CA VAL A 70 -0.14 0.25 -8.33
C VAL A 70 0.17 0.01 -9.81
N GLY A 71 1.28 0.57 -10.29
CA GLY A 71 1.76 0.39 -11.66
C GLY A 71 2.39 -0.98 -11.89
N GLU A 72 2.91 -1.61 -10.83
CA GLU A 72 3.56 -2.91 -10.89
C GLU A 72 2.79 -4.00 -10.15
N ARG A 73 3.09 -5.25 -10.52
CA ARG A 73 2.48 -6.42 -9.90
C ARG A 73 3.10 -6.67 -8.54
N VAL A 74 2.28 -6.58 -7.49
CA VAL A 74 2.64 -7.02 -6.14
C VAL A 74 2.13 -8.45 -5.86
N ARG A 75 2.68 -9.08 -4.83
CA ARG A 75 2.32 -10.42 -4.39
C ARG A 75 1.80 -10.40 -2.95
N GLU A 76 1.00 -11.42 -2.63
CA GLU A 76 0.56 -11.65 -1.26
C GLU A 76 1.79 -11.82 -0.34
N LYS A 77 1.74 -11.21 0.84
CA LYS A 77 2.81 -11.12 1.85
C LYS A 77 3.97 -10.16 1.50
N ASP A 78 3.89 -9.41 0.41
CA ASP A 78 4.81 -8.30 0.20
C ASP A 78 4.62 -7.27 1.33
N ILE A 79 5.72 -6.72 1.84
CA ILE A 79 5.71 -5.76 2.94
C ILE A 79 5.67 -4.35 2.34
N VAL A 80 4.87 -3.49 2.94
CA VAL A 80 4.70 -2.10 2.52
C VAL A 80 5.32 -1.18 3.57
N PHE A 81 6.24 -0.35 3.12
CA PHE A 81 6.90 0.67 3.94
C PHE A 81 6.48 2.05 3.46
N LYS A 82 6.30 2.98 4.38
CA LYS A 82 6.14 4.41 4.08
C LYS A 82 7.51 5.05 4.09
N VAL A 83 7.85 5.71 2.99
CA VAL A 83 9.08 6.49 2.87
C VAL A 83 8.81 7.87 3.47
N VAL A 84 9.48 8.17 4.57
CA VAL A 84 9.41 9.49 5.23
C VAL A 84 10.73 10.20 4.93
N ASP A 85 10.66 11.42 4.37
CA ASP A 85 11.82 12.30 4.18
C ASP A 85 12.12 13.10 5.47
#